data_AF-A0A176YYS6-F1
#
_entry.id   AF-A0A176YYS6-F1
#
_cell.length_a   1.000
_cell.length_b   1.000
_cell.length_c   1.000
_cell.angle_alpha   90.00
_cell.angle_beta   90.00
_cell.angle_gamma   90.00
#
_symmetry.space_group_name_H-M   'P 1'
#
loop_
_entity.id
_entity.type
_entity.pdbx_description
1 polymer ?
#
loop_
_entity_poly.entity_id
_entity_poly.type
_entity_poly.pdbx_seq_one_letter_code
_entity_poly.pdbx_strand_id
1 'polypeptide(L)'
;MLNFAGTPLVTMPETDSRQLIAADLRSLIARIESSMRLIDAAMTQENDSAIVGSADIFVLDDVTPRYATASAALNACRAGLGHALQCLSDSGDPSEIAVSAAERPHLTA
;
A
#
# COMPACT_ATOMS: atom_id res chain seq x y z
N MET A 1 10.44 -5.06 -49.26
CA MET A 1 10.94 -5.24 -47.89
C MET A 1 10.60 -3.98 -47.12
N LEU A 2 9.60 -4.01 -46.24
CA LEU A 2 9.21 -2.86 -45.42
C LEU A 2 9.93 -2.96 -44.08
N ASN A 3 10.85 -2.03 -43.84
CA ASN A 3 11.65 -1.96 -42.64
C ASN A 3 10.81 -1.50 -41.44
N PHE A 4 11.05 -2.16 -40.32
CA PHE A 4 10.50 -1.88 -38.99
C PHE A 4 10.65 -0.39 -38.62
N ALA A 5 9.53 0.34 -38.63
CA ALA A 5 9.43 1.57 -37.86
C ALA A 5 9.16 1.15 -36.41
N GLY A 6 10.25 0.92 -35.67
CA GLY A 6 10.20 0.86 -34.21
C GLY A 6 9.63 2.18 -33.72
N THR A 7 8.45 2.12 -33.12
CA THR A 7 8.00 3.18 -32.22
C THR A 7 9.14 3.41 -31.23
N PRO A 8 9.59 4.67 -31.03
CA PRO A 8 10.47 4.93 -29.90
C PRO A 8 9.61 4.61 -28.69
N LEU A 9 9.92 3.49 -28.02
CA LEU A 9 9.49 3.29 -26.65
C LEU A 9 10.02 4.51 -25.93
N VAL A 10 9.11 5.43 -25.61
CA VAL A 10 9.41 6.57 -24.78
C VAL A 10 9.80 5.96 -23.44
N THR A 11 11.09 5.70 -23.28
CA THR A 11 11.70 5.34 -22.02
C THR A 11 11.61 6.60 -21.18
N MET A 12 10.43 6.82 -20.58
CA MET A 12 10.32 7.65 -19.40
C MET A 12 11.42 7.17 -18.46
N PRO A 13 12.20 8.07 -17.83
CA PRO A 13 13.16 7.66 -16.83
C PRO A 13 12.47 6.68 -15.88
N GLU A 14 13.01 5.49 -15.72
CA GLU A 14 12.38 4.45 -14.91
C GLU A 14 12.10 4.95 -13.49
N THR A 15 12.94 5.89 -13.02
CA THR A 15 12.78 6.71 -11.83
C THR A 15 11.47 7.50 -11.78
N ASP A 16 11.07 8.16 -12.87
CA ASP A 16 9.84 8.96 -12.93
C ASP A 16 8.61 8.05 -12.86
N SER A 17 8.68 6.87 -13.49
CA SER A 17 7.61 5.87 -13.45
C SER A 17 7.45 5.28 -12.04
N ARG A 18 8.56 4.94 -11.37
CA ARG A 18 8.53 4.47 -9.96
C ARG A 18 8.00 5.54 -9.02
N GLN A 19 8.36 6.81 -9.24
CA GLN A 19 7.87 7.93 -8.43
C GLN A 19 6.37 8.16 -8.62
N LEU A 20 5.85 8.06 -9.84
CA LEU A 20 4.41 8.16 -10.12
C LEU A 20 3.62 7.03 -9.44
N ILE A 21 4.11 5.78 -9.54
CA ILE A 21 3.50 4.64 -8.85
C ILE A 21 3.55 4.86 -7.33
N ALA A 22 4.68 5.32 -6.78
CA ALA A 22 4.80 5.61 -5.37
C ALA A 22 3.86 6.74 -4.91
N ALA A 23 3.62 7.76 -5.73
CA ALA A 23 2.65 8.81 -5.42
C ALA A 23 1.22 8.26 -5.38
N ASP A 24 0.85 7.40 -6.33
CA ASP A 24 -0.47 6.76 -6.36
C ASP A 24 -0.70 5.84 -5.15
N LEU A 25 0.28 5.00 -4.80
CA LEU A 25 0.20 4.13 -3.62
C LEU A 25 0.04 4.93 -2.32
N ARG A 26 0.72 6.08 -2.18
CA ARG A 26 0.52 6.98 -1.03
C ARG A 26 -0.89 7.57 -0.98
N SER A 27 -1.45 7.95 -2.13
CA SER A 27 -2.83 8.44 -2.23
C SER A 27 -3.84 7.36 -1.80
N LEU A 28 -3.62 6.11 -2.24
CA LEU A 28 -4.47 4.99 -1.86
C LEU A 28 -4.40 4.68 -0.36
N ILE A 29 -3.21 4.74 0.25
CA ILE A 29 -3.05 4.61 1.71
C ILE A 29 -3.85 5.69 2.44
N ALA A 30 -3.75 6.96 2.02
CA ALA A 30 -4.49 8.06 2.66
C ALA A 30 -6.01 7.86 2.56
N ARG A 31 -6.49 7.33 1.43
CA ARG A 31 -7.91 6.97 1.25
C ARG A 31 -8.34 5.82 2.15
N ILE A 32 -7.51 4.79 2.31
CA ILE A 32 -7.77 3.67 3.22
C ILE A 32 -7.88 4.17 4.66
N GLU A 33 -6.97 5.05 5.10
CA GLU A 33 -7.02 5.65 6.43
C GLU A 33 -8.29 6.48 6.63
N SER A 34 -8.76 7.18 5.59
CA SER A 34 -10.05 7.87 5.63
C SER A 34 -11.23 6.91 5.79
N SER A 35 -11.23 5.79 5.07
CA SER A 35 -12.28 4.77 5.20
C SER A 35 -12.30 4.14 6.60
N MET A 36 -11.12 3.89 7.19
CA MET A 36 -11.03 3.39 8.57
C MET A 36 -11.65 4.37 9.57
N ARG A 37 -11.37 5.67 9.45
CA ARG A 37 -12.01 6.69 10.31
C ARG A 37 -13.53 6.73 10.18
N LEU A 38 -14.06 6.52 8.97
CA LEU A 38 -15.51 6.42 8.75
C LEU A 38 -16.10 5.18 9.42
N ILE A 39 -15.39 4.06 9.40
CA ILE A 39 -15.79 2.84 10.11
C ILE A 39 -15.80 3.08 11.63
N ASP A 40 -14.75 3.71 12.17
CA ASP A 40 -14.66 4.05 13.60
C ASP A 40 -15.79 4.99 14.04
N ALA A 41 -16.10 6.00 13.22
CA ALA A 41 -17.21 6.92 13.47
C ALA A 41 -18.57 6.21 13.44
N ALA A 42 -18.79 5.30 12.48
CA ALA A 42 -20.01 4.51 12.38
C ALA A 42 -20.21 3.60 13.62
N MET A 43 -19.15 2.93 14.09
CA MET A 43 -19.20 2.12 15.31
C MET A 43 -19.50 2.95 16.56
N THR A 44 -18.98 4.18 16.64
CA THR A 44 -19.22 5.08 17.78
C THR A 44 -20.66 5.61 17.80
N GLN A 45 -21.20 5.97 16.63
CA GLN A 45 -22.57 6.49 16.50
C GLN A 45 -23.64 5.43 16.80
N GLU A 46 -23.42 4.19 16.41
CA GLU A 46 -24.33 3.07 16.68
C GLU A 46 -24.47 2.79 18.19
N ASN A 47 -23.37 2.93 18.94
CA ASN A 47 -23.34 2.74 20.38
C ASN A 47 -24.12 3.83 21.15
N ASP A 48 -24.13 5.07 20.65
CA ASP A 48 -24.81 6.20 21.29
C ASP A 48 -26.32 6.19 20.98
N SER A 49 -26.71 5.75 19.79
CA SER A 49 -28.13 5.57 19.40
C SER A 49 -28.81 4.45 20.18
N ALA A 50 -28.08 3.41 20.58
CA ALA A 50 -28.61 2.31 21.39
C ALA A 50 -28.97 2.73 22.83
N ILE A 51 -28.40 3.82 23.34
CA ILE A 51 -28.62 4.29 24.72
C ILE A 51 -29.87 5.17 24.85
N VAL A 52 -30.31 5.83 23.77
CA VAL A 52 -31.44 6.78 23.77
C VAL A 52 -32.79 6.11 23.45
N GLY A 53 -32.78 4.90 22.89
CA GLY A 53 -33.97 4.13 22.51
C GLY A 53 -34.41 3.12 23.58
N SER A 54 -35.45 3.46 24.33
CA SER A 54 -36.23 2.60 25.22
C SER A 54 -36.34 1.12 24.80
N ALA A 55 -35.92 0.21 25.70
CA ALA A 55 -36.48 -1.11 25.96
C ALA A 55 -36.68 -2.09 24.78
N ASP A 56 -35.73 -2.18 23.86
CA ASP A 56 -35.65 -3.34 22.96
C ASP A 56 -34.20 -3.84 22.92
N ILE A 57 -33.98 -5.06 23.43
CA ILE A 57 -32.66 -5.71 23.43
C ILE A 57 -32.36 -6.09 21.97
N PHE A 58 -31.79 -5.16 21.22
CA PHE A 58 -31.19 -5.46 19.93
C PHE A 58 -29.86 -6.19 20.18
N VAL A 59 -29.84 -7.49 19.90
CA VAL A 59 -28.59 -8.26 19.78
C VAL A 59 -27.86 -7.75 18.54
N LEU A 60 -27.04 -6.72 18.72
CA LEU A 60 -26.24 -6.04 17.69
C LEU A 60 -24.96 -6.81 17.32
N ASP A 61 -24.86 -8.09 17.67
CA ASP A 61 -23.62 -8.87 17.57
C ASP A 61 -23.21 -9.17 16.12
N ASP A 62 -24.08 -8.96 15.13
CA ASP A 62 -23.78 -9.26 13.71
C ASP A 62 -23.09 -8.10 12.96
N VAL A 63 -23.12 -6.86 13.48
CA VAL A 63 -22.60 -5.67 12.76
C VAL A 63 -21.15 -5.35 13.16
N THR A 64 -20.82 -5.48 14.45
CA THR A 64 -19.46 -5.29 14.97
C THR A 64 -18.42 -6.22 14.31
N PRO A 65 -18.68 -7.53 14.08
CA PRO A 65 -17.77 -8.42 13.37
C PRO A 65 -17.53 -7.99 11.92
N ARG A 66 -18.54 -7.39 11.27
CA ARG A 66 -18.42 -6.94 9.86
C ARG A 66 -17.53 -5.71 9.74
N TYR A 67 -17.70 -4.72 10.62
CA TYR A 67 -16.81 -3.55 10.66
C TYR A 67 -15.38 -3.93 11.12
N ALA A 68 -15.25 -4.89 12.05
CA ALA A 68 -13.96 -5.45 12.43
C ALA A 68 -13.27 -6.18 11.26
N THR A 69 -14.01 -6.99 10.51
CA THR A 69 -13.50 -7.69 9.32
C THR A 69 -13.08 -6.70 8.23
N ALA A 70 -13.90 -5.68 7.97
CA ALA A 70 -13.55 -4.62 7.02
C ALA A 70 -12.28 -3.86 7.46
N SER A 71 -12.16 -3.53 8.75
CA SER A 71 -10.99 -2.87 9.30
C SER A 71 -9.73 -3.74 9.23
N ALA A 72 -9.85 -5.04 9.46
CA ALA A 72 -8.75 -6.00 9.31
C ALA A 72 -8.28 -6.09 7.85
N ALA A 73 -9.22 -6.18 6.90
CA ALA A 73 -8.90 -6.18 5.47
C ALA A 73 -8.23 -4.88 5.02
N LEU A 74 -8.73 -3.73 5.46
CA LEU A 74 -8.13 -2.42 5.17
C LEU A 74 -6.71 -2.29 5.76
N ASN A 75 -6.48 -2.81 6.97
CA ASN A 75 -5.15 -2.86 7.57
C ASN A 75 -4.18 -3.76 6.79
N ALA A 76 -4.63 -4.94 6.35
CA ALA A 76 -3.82 -5.81 5.50
C ALA A 76 -3.46 -5.13 4.17
N CYS A 77 -4.42 -4.43 3.54
CA CYS A 77 -4.17 -3.63 2.35
C CYS A 77 -3.14 -2.53 2.61
N ARG A 78 -3.28 -1.78 3.72
CA ARG A 78 -2.33 -0.73 4.11
C ARG A 78 -0.91 -1.29 4.29
N ALA A 79 -0.77 -2.43 4.94
CA ALA A 79 0.52 -3.10 5.11
C ALA A 79 1.14 -3.53 3.77
N GLY A 80 0.34 -4.13 2.89
CA GLY A 80 0.79 -4.53 1.54
C GLY A 80 1.22 -3.35 0.68
N LEU A 81 0.47 -2.24 0.69
CA LEU A 81 0.81 -1.02 -0.04
C LEU A 81 2.08 -0.35 0.53
N GLY A 82 2.25 -0.37 1.86
CA GLY A 82 3.47 0.10 2.51
C GLY A 82 4.69 -0.72 2.11
N HIS A 83 4.56 -2.04 2.05
CA HIS A 83 5.63 -2.91 1.56
C HIS A 83 5.97 -2.64 0.08
N ALA A 84 4.96 -2.47 -0.77
CA ALA A 84 5.18 -2.12 -2.18
C ALA A 84 5.95 -0.78 -2.33
N LEU A 85 5.64 0.22 -1.49
CA LEU A 85 6.39 1.47 -1.46
C LEU A 85 7.86 1.28 -1.07
N GLN A 86 8.13 0.42 -0.08
CA GLN A 86 9.50 0.12 0.35
C GLN A 86 10.30 -0.56 -0.76
N CYS A 87 9.72 -1.55 -1.45
CA CYS A 87 10.38 -2.19 -2.60
C CYS A 87 10.69 -1.21 -3.74
N LEU A 88 9.78 -0.25 -3.99
CA LEU A 88 10.02 0.80 -4.99
C LEU A 88 11.16 1.75 -4.57
N SER A 89 11.36 1.97 -3.28
CA SER A 89 12.47 2.76 -2.74
C SER A 89 13.80 2.01 -2.73
N ASP A 90 13.84 0.75 -2.30
CA ASP A 90 15.07 -0.06 -2.21
C ASP A 90 15.66 -0.41 -3.58
N SER A 91 14.81 -0.49 -4.63
CA SER A 91 15.25 -0.76 -6.01
C SER A 91 16.10 0.35 -6.66
N GLY A 92 16.36 1.44 -5.93
CA GLY A 92 17.03 2.65 -6.41
C GLY A 92 18.45 2.87 -5.90
N ASP A 93 19.00 2.00 -5.05
CA ASP A 93 20.39 2.13 -4.57
C ASP A 93 21.37 1.32 -5.44
N PRO A 94 22.07 1.94 -6.42
CA PRO A 94 23.17 1.28 -7.14
C PRO A 94 24.38 0.97 -6.24
N SER A 95 24.33 1.35 -4.95
CA SER A 95 25.40 1.17 -3.98
C SER A 95 25.66 -0.32 -3.63
N GLU A 96 24.67 -1.20 -3.78
CA GLU A 96 24.85 -2.63 -3.44
C GLU A 96 25.52 -3.45 -4.56
N ILE A 97 25.46 -2.97 -5.82
CA ILE A 97 26.07 -3.66 -6.97
C ILE A 97 27.60 -3.41 -7.03
N ALA A 98 28.10 -2.34 -6.40
CA ALA A 98 29.52 -2.02 -6.39
C ALA A 98 30.35 -2.82 -5.37
N VAL A 99 29.73 -3.36 -4.31
CA VAL A 99 30.46 -4.08 -3.25
C VAL A 99 30.81 -5.51 -3.68
N SER A 100 30.05 -6.13 -4.59
CA SER A 100 30.31 -7.52 -5.03
C SER A 100 31.36 -7.67 -6.15
N ALA A 101 31.81 -6.57 -6.78
CA ALA A 101 32.82 -6.63 -7.85
C ALA A 101 34.28 -6.42 -7.38
N ALA A 102 34.48 -6.03 -6.11
CA ALA A 102 35.81 -5.71 -5.58
C ALA A 102 36.54 -6.89 -4.89
N GLU A 103 35.89 -8.04 -4.70
CA GLU A 103 36.51 -9.20 -4.05
C GLU A 103 37.09 -10.19 -5.07
N ARG A 104 38.16 -9.78 -5.76
CA ARG A 104 39.09 -10.72 -6.42
C ARG A 104 40.49 -10.52 -5.84
N PRO A 105 40.88 -11.25 -4.78
CA PRO A 105 42.28 -11.33 -4.42
C PRO A 105 42.98 -12.22 -5.46
N HIS A 106 43.78 -11.57 -6.30
CA HIS A 106 44.87 -12.19 -7.03
C HIS A 106 45.77 -12.94 -6.03
N LEU A 107 45.87 -14.27 -6.18
CA LEU A 107 46.95 -15.05 -5.56
C LEU A 107 47.85 -15.58 -6.68
N THR A 108 48.90 -14.82 -6.98
CA THR A 108 50.08 -15.27 -7.72
C THR A 108 51.15 -15.65 -6.70
N ALA A 109 51.54 -16.92 -6.69
CA ALA A 109 52.87 -17.39 -6.30
C ALA A 109 53.14 -18.70 -7.04
#